data_AF-A0A5R9N443-F1
#
_entry.id   AF-A0A5R9N443-F1
#
_cell.length_a   1.000
_cell.length_b   1.000
_cell.length_c   1.000
_cell.angle_alpha   90.00
_cell.angle_beta   90.00
_cell.angle_gamma   90.00
#
_symmetry.space_group_name_H-M   'P 1'
#
loop_
_entity.id
_entity.type
_entity.pdbx_description
1 polymer ?
#
loop_
_entity_poly.entity_id
_entity_poly.type
_entity_poly.pdbx_seq_one_letter_code
_entity_poly.pdbx_strand_id
1 'polypeptide(L)'
;MTKRAEASGIILSAADAAIVKGMLTRGDRQHDIAAWFGVNGGRIAEIATGCRFPLVDPAEPKDLPPSGPYPAGRVAVSAIAALSAAKAALASAEAMIRKHGM
;
A
#
# COMPACT_ATOMS: atom_id res chain seq x y z
N MET A 1 -11.29 -4.20 32.01
CA MET A 1 -11.93 -3.40 30.95
C MET A 1 -10.88 -3.06 29.90
N THR A 2 -10.97 -3.61 28.70
CA THR A 2 -10.04 -3.31 27.60
C THR A 2 -10.50 -2.02 26.90
N LYS A 3 -9.73 -0.93 27.07
CA LYS A 3 -9.95 0.32 26.35
C LYS A 3 -9.63 0.06 24.87
N ARG A 4 -10.60 0.25 23.98
CA ARG A 4 -10.37 0.13 22.53
C ARG A 4 -9.41 1.23 22.09
N ALA A 5 -8.47 0.89 21.20
CA ALA A 5 -7.64 1.89 20.53
C ALA A 5 -8.53 2.85 19.72
N GLU A 6 -8.08 4.10 19.56
CA GLU A 6 -8.78 5.07 18.74
C GLU A 6 -8.87 4.59 17.28
N ALA A 7 -9.94 5.00 16.60
CA ALA A 7 -10.09 4.71 15.18
C ALA A 7 -9.00 5.46 14.40
N SER A 8 -8.35 4.80 13.43
CA SER A 8 -7.28 5.44 12.65
C SER A 8 -7.76 6.55 11.71
N GLY A 9 -9.06 6.82 11.64
CA GLY A 9 -9.68 7.78 10.71
C GLY A 9 -9.68 7.32 9.24
N ILE A 10 -9.03 6.20 8.93
CA ILE A 10 -8.90 5.67 7.56
C ILE A 10 -10.05 4.69 7.26
N ILE A 11 -10.72 4.93 6.14
CA ILE A 11 -11.81 4.09 5.63
C ILE A 11 -11.30 3.34 4.39
N LEU A 12 -11.33 2.00 4.44
CA LEU A 12 -11.00 1.16 3.28
C LEU A 12 -12.14 1.17 2.27
N SER A 13 -11.78 1.35 1.00
CA SER A 13 -12.64 1.23 -0.17
C SER A 13 -12.71 -0.21 -0.68
N ALA A 14 -13.58 -0.47 -1.67
CA ALA A 14 -13.62 -1.75 -2.36
C ALA A 14 -12.29 -2.08 -3.08
N ALA A 15 -11.63 -1.07 -3.66
CA ALA A 15 -10.32 -1.25 -4.29
C ALA A 15 -9.25 -1.62 -3.25
N ASP A 16 -9.24 -0.97 -2.09
CA ASP A 16 -8.33 -1.37 -1.00
C ASP A 16 -8.62 -2.81 -0.55
N ALA A 17 -9.89 -3.22 -0.49
CA ALA A 17 -10.27 -4.58 -0.13
C ALA A 17 -9.79 -5.63 -1.15
N ALA A 18 -9.81 -5.33 -2.45
CA ALA A 18 -9.24 -6.20 -3.48
C ALA A 18 -7.74 -6.41 -3.25
N ILE A 19 -7.00 -5.34 -2.95
CA ILE A 19 -5.57 -5.41 -2.63
C ILE A 19 -5.34 -6.20 -1.34
N VAL A 20 -6.10 -5.93 -0.27
CA VAL A 20 -6.03 -6.70 0.99
C VAL A 20 -6.23 -8.19 0.73
N LYS A 21 -7.27 -8.57 -0.03
CA LYS A 21 -7.53 -9.97 -0.37
C LYS A 21 -6.40 -10.58 -1.18
N GLY A 22 -5.85 -9.88 -2.17
CA GLY A 22 -4.71 -10.37 -2.93
C GLY A 22 -3.44 -10.53 -2.07
N MET A 23 -3.18 -9.61 -1.15
CA MET A 23 -2.09 -9.74 -0.17
C MET A 23 -2.28 -10.94 0.75
N LEU A 24 -3.51 -11.19 1.23
CA LEU A 24 -3.84 -12.38 2.02
C LEU A 24 -3.64 -13.67 1.22
N THR A 25 -4.09 -13.70 -0.04
CA THR A 25 -3.89 -14.85 -0.94
C THR A 25 -2.41 -15.11 -1.22
N ARG A 26 -1.60 -14.05 -1.32
CA ARG A 26 -0.13 -14.16 -1.46
C ARG A 26 0.55 -14.71 -0.20
N GLY A 27 -0.11 -14.65 0.96
CA GLY A 27 0.40 -15.13 2.24
C GLY A 27 0.96 -14.02 3.15
N ASP A 28 0.70 -12.75 2.84
CA ASP A 28 1.12 -11.63 3.68
C ASP A 28 0.41 -11.68 5.05
N ARG A 29 1.12 -11.32 6.12
CA ARG A 29 0.56 -11.36 7.48
C ARG A 29 -0.44 -10.22 7.69
N GLN A 30 -1.55 -10.47 8.37
CA GLN A 30 -2.58 -9.46 8.61
C GLN A 30 -2.07 -8.19 9.31
N HIS A 31 -1.10 -8.30 10.22
CA HIS A 31 -0.50 -7.13 10.87
C HIS A 31 0.35 -6.29 9.91
N ASP A 32 1.07 -6.93 8.99
CA ASP A 32 1.85 -6.25 7.95
C ASP A 32 0.91 -5.54 6.97
N ILE A 33 -0.18 -6.19 6.56
CA ILE A 33 -1.22 -5.58 5.73
C ILE A 33 -1.86 -4.38 6.46
N ALA A 34 -2.18 -4.53 7.75
CA ALA A 34 -2.77 -3.46 8.54
C ALA A 34 -1.82 -2.24 8.62
N ALA A 35 -0.52 -2.47 8.82
CA ALA A 35 0.50 -1.44 8.81
C ALA A 35 0.61 -0.74 7.45
N TRP A 36 0.55 -1.50 6.34
CA TRP A 36 0.55 -0.94 4.98
C TRP A 36 -0.58 0.06 4.77
N PHE A 37 -1.79 -0.28 5.21
CA PHE A 37 -2.98 0.57 5.05
C PHE A 37 -3.17 1.61 6.16
N GLY A 38 -2.39 1.57 7.25
CA GLY A 38 -2.59 2.45 8.41
C GLY A 38 -3.92 2.20 9.13
N VAL A 39 -4.38 0.95 9.18
CA VAL A 39 -5.64 0.57 9.83
C VAL A 39 -5.42 -0.38 10.99
N ASN A 40 -6.43 -0.51 11.85
CA ASN A 40 -6.42 -1.53 12.90
C ASN A 40 -6.52 -2.94 12.31
N GLY A 41 -5.80 -3.91 12.88
CA GLY A 41 -5.79 -5.30 12.39
C GLY A 41 -7.17 -5.94 12.31
N GLY A 42 -8.11 -5.55 13.19
CA GLY A 42 -9.50 -6.00 13.11
C GLY A 42 -10.19 -5.66 11.78
N ARG A 43 -9.82 -4.56 11.12
CA ARG A 43 -10.36 -4.19 9.82
C ARG A 43 -9.89 -5.15 8.72
N ILE A 44 -8.65 -5.63 8.81
CA ILE A 44 -8.13 -6.65 7.90
C ILE A 44 -8.80 -7.99 8.18
N ALA A 45 -9.02 -8.34 9.45
CA ALA A 45 -9.74 -9.56 9.83
C ALA A 45 -11.18 -9.58 9.27
N GLU A 46 -11.92 -8.47 9.34
CA GLU A 46 -13.27 -8.36 8.76
C GLU A 46 -13.30 -8.60 7.23
N ILE A 47 -12.24 -8.20 6.50
CA ILE A 47 -12.11 -8.48 5.06
C ILE A 47 -11.71 -9.95 4.84
N ALA A 48 -10.79 -10.47 5.65
CA ALA A 48 -10.32 -11.85 5.57
C ALA A 48 -11.44 -12.88 5.81
N THR A 49 -12.38 -12.59 6.72
CA THR A 49 -13.54 -13.44 7.01
C THR A 49 -14.72 -13.20 6.07
N GLY A 50 -14.61 -12.23 5.15
CA GLY A 50 -15.70 -11.87 4.24
C GLY A 50 -16.85 -11.09 4.89
N CYS A 51 -16.74 -10.67 6.15
CA CYS A 51 -17.73 -9.81 6.80
C CYS A 51 -17.86 -8.45 6.11
N ARG A 52 -16.77 -7.97 5.49
CA ARG A 52 -16.73 -6.71 4.74
C ARG A 52 -16.22 -6.96 3.33
N PHE A 53 -16.86 -6.32 2.34
CA PHE A 53 -16.57 -6.50 0.91
C PHE A 53 -16.62 -7.96 0.42
N PRO A 54 -17.66 -8.75 0.74
CA PRO A 54 -17.71 -10.18 0.39
C PRO A 54 -17.56 -10.43 -1.12
N LEU A 55 -18.18 -9.58 -1.95
CA LEU A 55 -18.25 -9.72 -3.41
C LEU A 55 -17.06 -9.13 -4.17
N VAL A 56 -16.06 -8.57 -3.47
CA VAL A 56 -14.87 -8.00 -4.13
C VAL A 56 -13.87 -9.11 -4.40
N ASP A 57 -13.49 -9.31 -5.66
CA ASP A 57 -12.44 -10.26 -6.01
C ASP A 57 -11.04 -9.78 -5.56
N PRO A 58 -10.11 -10.70 -5.25
CA PRO A 58 -8.73 -10.34 -4.96
C PRO A 58 -8.06 -9.66 -6.17
N ALA A 59 -7.23 -8.65 -5.90
CA ALA A 59 -6.41 -8.03 -6.94
C ALA A 59 -5.37 -9.02 -7.48
N GLU A 60 -5.01 -8.90 -8.76
CA GLU A 60 -4.00 -9.73 -9.39
C GLU A 60 -2.61 -9.48 -8.79
N PRO A 61 -1.69 -10.46 -8.81
CA PRO A 61 -0.35 -10.31 -8.24
C PRO A 61 0.45 -9.09 -8.75
N LYS A 62 0.22 -8.67 -9.99
CA LYS A 62 0.88 -7.51 -10.62
C LYS A 62 0.41 -6.16 -10.06
N ASP A 63 -0.77 -6.13 -9.47
CA ASP A 63 -1.41 -4.93 -8.91
C ASP A 63 -1.19 -4.82 -7.40
N LEU A 64 -0.53 -5.82 -6.79
CA LEU A 64 -0.21 -5.82 -5.38
C LEU A 64 1.02 -4.94 -5.09
N PRO A 65 1.09 -4.34 -3.89
CA PRO A 65 2.34 -3.75 -3.44
C PRO A 65 3.45 -4.82 -3.36
N PRO A 66 4.73 -4.42 -3.38
CA PRO A 66 5.87 -5.34 -3.22
C PRO A 66 5.67 -6.22 -1.98
N SER A 67 6.12 -7.47 -2.00
CA SER A 67 6.01 -8.33 -0.81
C SER A 67 6.73 -7.70 0.39
N GLY A 68 6.10 -7.81 1.55
CA GLY A 68 6.61 -7.26 2.80
C GLY A 68 7.91 -7.92 3.30
N PRO A 69 8.42 -7.48 4.46
CA PRO A 69 7.73 -6.69 5.48
C PRO A 69 7.43 -5.25 5.03
N TYR A 70 6.36 -4.65 5.55
CA TYR A 70 5.96 -3.27 5.28
C TYR A 70 6.34 -2.35 6.46
N PRO A 71 7.64 -2.05 6.68
CA PRO A 71 8.04 -1.18 7.77
C PRO A 71 7.53 0.25 7.58
N ALA A 72 7.18 0.61 6.34
CA ALA A 72 6.58 1.89 5.98
C ALA A 72 5.22 1.66 5.30
N GLY A 73 4.22 2.46 5.65
CA GLY A 73 2.88 2.39 5.06
C GLY A 73 2.84 2.87 3.60
N ARG A 74 1.71 2.62 2.92
CA ARG A 74 1.49 2.95 1.49
C ARG A 74 1.91 4.36 1.10
N VAL A 75 1.64 5.35 1.95
CA VAL A 75 1.93 6.77 1.68
C VAL A 75 3.42 7.01 1.60
N ALA A 76 4.18 6.46 2.55
CA ALA A 76 5.62 6.61 2.59
C ALA A 76 6.28 5.96 1.36
N VAL A 77 5.83 4.74 0.99
CA VAL A 77 6.35 4.05 -0.20
C VAL A 77 6.00 4.81 -1.48
N SER A 78 4.77 5.31 -1.60
CA SER A 78 4.38 6.15 -2.74
C SER A 78 5.21 7.43 -2.82
N ALA A 79 5.50 8.09 -1.70
CA ALA A 79 6.32 9.29 -1.66
C ALA A 79 7.77 9.01 -2.08
N ILE A 80 8.36 7.91 -1.60
CA ILE A 80 9.72 7.48 -2.00
C ILE A 80 9.78 7.19 -3.51
N ALA A 81 8.78 6.50 -4.06
CA ALA A 81 8.71 6.22 -5.49
C ALA A 81 8.63 7.50 -6.32
N ALA A 82 7.74 8.43 -5.94
CA ALA A 82 7.60 9.72 -6.61
C ALA A 82 8.88 10.55 -6.57
N LEU A 83 9.55 10.60 -5.41
CA LEU A 83 10.82 11.32 -5.25
C LEU A 83 11.93 10.70 -6.11
N SER A 84 11.97 9.38 -6.22
CA SER A 84 12.94 8.66 -7.05
C SER A 84 12.73 8.97 -8.54
N ALA A 85 11.48 8.98 -8.99
CA ALA A 85 11.14 9.36 -10.37
C ALA A 85 11.52 10.82 -10.67
N ALA A 86 11.23 11.75 -9.75
CA ALA A 86 11.60 13.15 -9.89
C ALA A 86 13.12 13.33 -9.99
N LYS A 87 13.90 12.61 -9.16
CA LYS A 87 15.37 12.64 -9.20
C LYS A 87 15.91 12.12 -10.54
N ALA A 88 15.34 11.05 -11.08
CA ALA A 88 15.76 10.49 -12.38
C ALA A 88 15.44 11.44 -13.55
N ALA A 89 14.29 12.11 -13.50
CA ALA A 89 13.92 13.13 -14.49
C ALA A 89 14.89 14.31 -14.45
N LEU A 90 15.26 14.80 -13.26
CA LEU A 90 16.22 15.89 -13.10
C LEU A 90 17.61 15.51 -13.65
N ALA A 91 18.11 14.31 -13.32
CA ALA A 91 19.39 13.82 -13.84
C ALA A 91 19.39 13.71 -15.38
N SER A 92 18.26 13.31 -15.97
CA SER A 92 18.08 13.25 -17.42
C SER A 92 18.09 14.65 -18.05
N ALA A 93 17.43 15.62 -17.41
CA ALA A 93 17.44 17.02 -17.84
C ALA A 93 18.85 17.63 -17.77
N GLU A 94 19.59 17.41 -16.68
CA GLU A 94 20.99 17.84 -16.55
C GLU A 94 21.90 17.22 -17.63
N ALA A 95 21.71 15.93 -17.93
CA ALA A 95 22.44 15.27 -19.01
C ALA A 95 22.11 15.88 -20.38
N MET A 96 20.85 16.22 -20.64
CA MET A 96 20.45 16.89 -21.87
C MET A 96 21.06 18.28 -21.99
N ILE A 97 21.06 19.07 -20.91
CA ILE A 97 21.69 20.41 -20.88
C ILE A 97 23.19 20.29 -21.15
N ARG A 98 23.89 19.35 -20.50
CA ARG A 98 25.33 19.12 -20.76
C ARG A 98 25.63 18.64 -22.18
N LYS A 99 24.70 17.91 -22.82
CA LYS A 99 24.88 17.36 -24.17
C LYS A 99 24.53 18.37 -25.28
N HIS A 100 23.65 19.33 -25.01
CA HIS A 100 23.14 20.29 -26.00
C HIS A 100 23.50 21.77 -25.70
N GLY A 101 24.13 22.05 -24.57
CA GLY A 101 24.77 23.35 -24.29
C GLY A 101 26.20 23.38 -24.83
N MET A 102 26.54 24.49 -25.49
CA MET A 102 27.86 24.87 -26.02
C MET A 102 28.98 24.76 -24.97
#